data_AF-A0A7C4THH9-F1
#
_entry.id   AF-A0A7C4THH9-F1
#
_cell.length_a   1.000
_cell.length_b   1.000
_cell.length_c   1.000
_cell.angle_alpha   90.00
_cell.angle_beta   90.00
_cell.angle_gamma   90.00
#
_symmetry.space_group_name_H-M   'P 1'
#
loop_
_entity.id
_entity.type
_entity.pdbx_description
1 polymer ?
#
loop_
_entity_poly.entity_id
_entity_poly.type
_entity_poly.pdbx_seq_one_letter_code
_entity_poly.pdbx_strand_id
1 'polypeptide(L)'
;MLARVFEERGLSSVALVSVRGVAERLPPPRALYCEFPLGRPLGRPGDPTFQHDVLRRALALLDRTEGPVLEDHPEVIVSDAAPLACPLPPRFDPDVPEAVDEARALRPAYERTLARRGVTSVGRAISAEQVPDALAVLARVAAGADWKTAGFVADPVQTCHDIRSYYEEAASSLVDVAPGPGHVEAWFSEQTAAGRTLLAARAQMREQGAPTLIWLYMARATR
;
A
#
# COMPACT_ATOMS: atom_id res chain seq x y z
N MET A 1 23.51 -8.47 -1.53
CA MET A 1 22.64 -7.74 -0.58
C MET A 1 23.22 -6.36 -0.37
N LEU A 2 22.40 -5.30 -0.38
CA LEU A 2 22.86 -3.90 -0.28
C LEU A 2 23.65 -3.61 1.01
N ALA A 3 23.24 -4.18 2.14
CA ALA A 3 23.92 -4.01 3.43
C ALA A 3 25.41 -4.41 3.39
N ARG A 4 25.76 -5.49 2.69
CA ARG A 4 27.15 -5.94 2.53
C ARG A 4 27.99 -4.92 1.77
N VAL A 5 27.43 -4.35 0.70
CA VAL A 5 28.09 -3.31 -0.10
C VAL A 5 28.33 -2.06 0.75
N PHE A 6 27.42 -1.73 1.66
CA PHE A 6 27.60 -0.61 2.59
C PHE A 6 28.74 -0.87 3.59
N GLU A 7 28.83 -2.06 4.19
CA GLU A 7 29.94 -2.42 5.09
C GLU A 7 31.29 -2.37 4.38
N GLU A 8 31.37 -2.88 3.15
CA GLU A 8 32.59 -2.84 2.32
C GLU A 8 33.06 -1.40 2.04
N ARG A 9 32.17 -0.41 2.20
CA ARG A 9 32.47 1.02 2.09
C ARG A 9 32.59 1.73 3.44
N GLY A 10 32.65 0.98 4.55
CA GLY A 10 32.83 1.52 5.90
C GLY A 10 31.54 2.04 6.55
N LEU A 11 30.36 1.69 6.03
CA LEU A 11 29.07 2.04 6.62
C LEU A 11 28.48 0.84 7.36
N SER A 12 28.45 0.91 8.69
CA SER A 12 27.83 -0.11 9.53
C SER A 12 26.32 -0.21 9.30
N SER A 13 25.81 -1.43 9.23
CA SER A 13 24.45 -1.76 8.82
C SER A 13 23.82 -2.83 9.70
N VAL A 14 22.53 -2.68 10.00
CA VAL A 14 21.70 -3.75 10.58
C VAL A 14 20.42 -3.86 9.77
N ALA A 15 19.96 -5.09 9.56
CA ALA A 15 18.70 -5.36 8.88
C ALA A 15 17.65 -5.90 9.87
N LEU A 16 16.46 -5.31 9.84
CA LEU A 16 15.25 -5.94 10.40
C LEU A 16 14.68 -6.87 9.33
N VAL A 17 14.59 -8.17 9.62
CA VAL A 17 14.17 -9.18 8.64
C VAL A 17 12.88 -9.86 9.10
N SER A 18 11.88 -9.93 8.20
CA SER A 18 10.58 -10.56 8.48
C SER A 18 10.42 -11.94 7.82
N VAL A 19 11.39 -12.37 7.01
CA VAL A 19 11.37 -13.66 6.31
C VAL A 19 12.70 -14.37 6.55
N ARG A 20 12.73 -15.26 7.56
CA ARG A 20 13.95 -15.97 8.00
C ARG A 20 14.69 -16.63 6.84
N GLY A 21 13.99 -17.40 5.99
CA GLY A 21 14.61 -18.13 4.89
C GLY A 21 15.30 -17.24 3.84
N VAL A 22 14.94 -15.95 3.74
CA VAL A 22 15.68 -14.99 2.90
C VAL A 22 16.99 -14.59 3.56
N ALA A 23 16.97 -14.33 4.87
CA ALA A 23 18.16 -13.98 5.64
C ALA A 23 19.16 -15.15 5.73
N GLU A 24 18.69 -16.39 5.80
CA GLU A 24 19.58 -17.56 5.82
C GLU A 24 20.25 -17.80 4.46
N ARG A 25 19.52 -17.61 3.36
CA ARG A 25 20.06 -17.78 1.99
C ARG A 25 20.96 -16.63 1.55
N LEU A 26 20.67 -15.41 2.00
CA LEU A 26 21.39 -14.21 1.65
C LEU A 26 21.70 -13.40 2.92
N PRO A 27 22.68 -13.85 3.72
CA PRO A 27 22.90 -13.30 5.05
C PRO A 27 23.39 -11.85 5.02
N PRO A 28 22.68 -10.93 5.70
CA PRO A 28 23.26 -9.63 6.04
C PRO A 28 24.45 -9.77 6.97
N PRO A 29 25.29 -8.72 7.06
CA PRO A 29 26.32 -8.63 8.08
C PRO A 29 25.76 -8.85 9.50
N ARG A 30 24.65 -8.17 9.81
CA ARG A 30 23.92 -8.22 11.08
C ARG A 30 22.42 -8.12 10.80
N ALA A 31 21.63 -9.01 11.37
CA ALA A 31 20.18 -8.94 11.32
C ALA A 31 19.50 -9.35 12.61
N LEU A 32 18.40 -8.65 12.89
CA LEU A 32 17.40 -9.06 13.85
C LEU A 32 16.21 -9.63 13.07
N TYR A 33 15.92 -10.91 13.26
CA TYR A 33 14.71 -11.55 12.77
C TYR A 33 13.55 -11.21 13.70
N CYS A 34 12.51 -10.63 13.12
CA CYS A 34 11.28 -10.28 13.80
C CYS A 34 10.15 -11.11 13.22
N GLU A 35 9.61 -12.06 13.99
CA GLU A 35 8.43 -12.84 13.61
C GLU A 35 7.16 -12.01 13.81
N PHE A 36 7.09 -10.92 13.06
CA PHE A 36 5.98 -9.97 13.03
C PHE A 36 5.29 -10.04 11.66
N PRO A 37 4.03 -9.55 11.55
CA PRO A 37 3.34 -9.51 10.28
C PRO A 37 4.11 -8.66 9.26
N LEU A 38 4.16 -9.11 8.00
CA LEU A 38 4.82 -8.36 6.92
C LEU A 38 4.30 -6.92 6.87
N GLY A 39 5.20 -5.94 6.75
CA GLY A 39 4.87 -4.51 6.79
C GLY A 39 4.85 -3.92 8.21
N ARG A 40 5.12 -4.70 9.26
CA ARG A 40 5.29 -4.24 10.64
C ARG A 40 6.67 -4.60 11.20
N PRO A 41 7.78 -4.10 10.59
CA PRO A 41 9.13 -4.47 11.02
C PRO A 41 9.46 -4.06 12.48
N LEU A 42 8.71 -3.10 13.03
CA LEU A 42 8.83 -2.63 14.42
C LEU A 42 7.71 -3.14 15.34
N GLY A 43 6.86 -4.07 14.87
CA GLY A 43 5.77 -4.65 15.67
C GLY A 43 4.48 -3.83 15.71
N ARG A 44 3.87 -3.71 16.90
CA ARG A 44 2.51 -3.17 17.07
C ARG A 44 2.47 -1.66 16.72
N PRO A 45 1.54 -1.21 15.86
CA PRO A 45 1.33 0.22 15.62
C PRO A 45 0.95 0.95 16.91
N GLY A 46 1.49 2.16 17.12
CA GLY A 46 1.17 3.00 18.28
C GLY A 46 1.77 2.55 19.61
N ASP A 47 2.63 1.53 19.64
CA ASP A 47 3.34 1.07 20.84
C ASP A 47 4.81 1.53 20.82
N PRO A 48 5.11 2.76 21.27
CA PRO A 48 6.47 3.29 21.23
C PRO A 48 7.41 2.49 22.12
N THR A 49 6.95 1.94 23.24
CA THR A 49 7.81 1.17 24.15
C THR A 49 8.34 -0.07 23.46
N PHE A 50 7.46 -0.84 22.81
CA PHE A 50 7.84 -2.03 22.04
C PHE A 50 8.72 -1.67 20.84
N GLN A 51 8.34 -0.64 20.08
CA GLN A 51 9.11 -0.22 18.91
C GLN A 51 10.54 0.20 19.27
N HIS A 52 10.73 0.90 20.39
CA HIS A 52 12.07 1.23 20.88
C HIS A 52 12.85 0.00 21.37
N ASP A 53 12.19 -1.03 21.92
CA ASP A 53 12.87 -2.28 22.27
C ASP A 53 13.42 -3.00 21.03
N VAL A 54 12.60 -3.13 19.97
CA VAL A 54 13.03 -3.69 18.68
C VAL A 54 14.24 -2.94 18.12
N LEU A 55 14.20 -1.60 18.13
CA LEU A 55 15.31 -0.77 17.66
C LEU A 55 16.57 -0.94 18.51
N ARG A 56 16.45 -0.96 19.85
CA ARG A 56 17.60 -1.17 20.74
C ARG A 56 18.27 -2.51 20.49
N ARG A 57 17.49 -3.58 20.33
CA ARG A 57 18.03 -4.92 20.04
C ARG A 57 18.74 -4.96 18.68
N ALA A 58 18.13 -4.37 17.65
CA ALA A 58 18.76 -4.30 16.34
C ALA A 58 20.07 -3.51 16.39
N LEU A 59 20.08 -2.34 17.04
CA LEU A 59 21.27 -1.52 17.16
C LEU A 59 22.36 -2.16 18.03
N ALA A 60 22.00 -2.95 19.06
CA ALA A 60 22.97 -3.70 19.85
C ALA A 60 23.77 -4.73 19.03
N LEU A 61 23.23 -5.17 17.87
CA LEU A 61 23.99 -6.03 16.97
C LEU A 61 25.20 -5.32 16.35
N LEU A 62 25.26 -3.98 16.38
CA LEU A 62 26.43 -3.23 15.89
C LEU A 62 27.71 -3.53 16.69
N ASP A 63 27.57 -4.02 17.93
CA ASP A 63 28.70 -4.45 18.76
C ASP A 63 29.31 -5.79 18.29
N ARG A 64 28.67 -6.48 17.34
CA ARG A 64 29.19 -7.71 16.72
C ARG A 64 30.21 -7.35 15.63
N THR A 65 31.46 -7.66 15.90
CA THR A 65 32.60 -7.43 15.00
C THR A 65 32.80 -8.53 13.98
N GLU A 66 32.23 -9.71 14.22
CA GLU A 66 32.27 -10.88 13.33
C GLU A 66 30.84 -11.27 12.93
N GLY A 67 30.69 -11.82 11.73
CA GLY A 67 29.39 -12.19 11.18
C GLY A 67 29.52 -13.07 9.92
N PRO A 68 28.40 -13.48 9.33
CA PRO A 68 27.05 -12.92 9.52
C PRO A 68 26.38 -13.29 10.84
N VAL A 69 25.64 -12.34 11.41
CA VAL A 69 24.85 -12.53 12.64
C VAL A 69 23.36 -12.46 12.32
N LEU A 70 22.60 -13.44 12.79
CA LEU A 70 21.14 -13.46 12.77
C LEU A 70 20.66 -13.78 14.18
N GLU A 71 20.11 -12.78 14.87
CA GLU A 71 19.49 -12.94 16.19
C GLU A 71 17.96 -12.80 16.09
N ASP A 72 17.24 -13.45 17.00
CA ASP A 72 15.78 -13.43 17.01
C ASP A 72 15.26 -12.43 18.04
N HIS A 73 14.23 -11.68 17.65
CA HIS A 73 13.42 -10.97 18.63
C HIS A 73 12.64 -11.99 19.47
N PRO A 74 12.61 -11.87 20.81
CA PRO A 74 12.00 -12.89 21.68
C PRO A 74 10.47 -12.93 21.59
N GLU A 75 9.83 -11.81 21.26
CA GLU A 75 8.39 -11.79 21.02
C GLU A 75 8.05 -12.17 19.57
N VAL A 76 6.95 -12.92 19.44
CA VAL A 76 6.25 -13.19 18.17
C VAL A 76 4.97 -12.36 18.17
N ILE A 77 4.69 -11.70 17.05
CA ILE A 77 3.42 -10.99 16.85
C ILE A 77 2.65 -11.68 15.74
N VAL A 78 1.56 -12.32 16.10
CA VAL A 78 0.60 -12.86 15.14
C VAL A 78 -0.44 -11.78 14.82
N SER A 79 -0.80 -11.66 13.55
CA SER A 79 -1.88 -10.77 13.14
C SER A 79 -3.22 -11.50 13.25
N ASP A 80 -4.00 -11.21 14.28
CA ASP A 80 -5.41 -11.62 14.39
C ASP A 80 -6.37 -10.62 13.72
N ALA A 81 -5.85 -9.81 12.79
CA ALA A 81 -6.66 -8.77 12.17
C ALA A 81 -7.82 -9.42 11.40
N ALA A 82 -9.05 -9.08 11.80
CA ALA A 82 -10.21 -9.37 10.98
C ALA A 82 -10.09 -8.62 9.64
N PRO A 83 -10.69 -9.14 8.54
CA PRO A 83 -10.79 -8.40 7.29
C PRO A 83 -11.32 -6.99 7.55
N LEU A 84 -10.79 -6.00 6.82
CA LEU A 84 -11.31 -4.65 6.94
C LEU A 84 -12.77 -4.63 6.49
N ALA A 85 -13.66 -4.33 7.43
CA ALA A 85 -15.08 -4.10 7.16
C ALA A 85 -15.35 -2.59 7.16
N CYS A 86 -14.78 -1.86 6.20
CA CYS A 86 -15.20 -0.48 5.96
C CYS A 86 -16.57 -0.52 5.26
N PRO A 87 -17.66 -0.04 5.88
CA PRO A 87 -18.96 0.01 5.21
C PRO A 87 -18.86 0.99 4.04
N LEU A 88 -19.12 0.47 2.83
CA LEU A 88 -19.23 1.31 1.64
C LEU A 88 -20.57 2.05 1.67
N PRO A 89 -20.60 3.34 1.29
CA PRO A 89 -21.85 4.07 1.20
C PRO A 89 -22.77 3.43 0.15
N PRO A 90 -24.10 3.47 0.35
CA PRO A 90 -25.04 2.96 -0.64
C PRO A 90 -24.96 3.77 -1.94
N ARG A 91 -25.24 3.11 -3.07
CA ARG A 91 -25.33 3.77 -4.37
C ARG A 91 -26.45 4.82 -4.37
N PHE A 92 -26.14 6.03 -4.81
CA PHE A 92 -27.04 7.18 -4.84
C PHE A 92 -27.43 7.58 -6.26
N ASP A 93 -26.46 7.67 -7.17
CA ASP A 93 -26.68 8.07 -8.56
C ASP A 93 -26.53 6.86 -9.51
N PRO A 94 -27.63 6.33 -10.10
CA PRO A 94 -27.56 5.22 -11.03
C PRO A 94 -27.05 5.62 -12.43
N ASP A 95 -27.08 6.91 -12.78
CA ASP A 95 -26.79 7.40 -14.13
C ASP A 95 -25.29 7.56 -14.41
N VAL A 96 -24.46 7.53 -13.35
CA VAL A 96 -23.00 7.53 -13.45
C VAL A 96 -22.41 6.15 -13.19
N PRO A 97 -21.16 5.87 -13.65
CA PRO A 97 -20.48 4.64 -13.30
C PRO A 97 -20.39 4.45 -11.78
N GLU A 98 -20.56 3.22 -11.30
CA GLU A 98 -20.62 2.90 -9.86
C GLU A 98 -19.40 3.44 -9.09
N ALA A 99 -18.20 3.34 -9.67
CA ALA A 99 -16.97 3.86 -9.06
C ALA A 99 -16.97 5.40 -8.90
N VAL A 100 -17.65 6.12 -9.81
CA VAL A 100 -17.75 7.59 -9.75
C VAL A 100 -18.65 8.01 -8.60
N ASP A 101 -19.81 7.36 -8.48
CA ASP A 101 -20.75 7.59 -7.38
C ASP A 101 -20.12 7.23 -6.03
N GLU A 102 -19.47 6.06 -5.94
CA GLU A 102 -18.76 5.60 -4.74
C GLU A 102 -17.67 6.59 -4.30
N ALA A 103 -16.83 7.06 -5.24
CA ALA A 103 -15.79 8.03 -4.94
C ALA A 103 -16.36 9.36 -4.44
N ARG A 104 -17.48 9.84 -5.02
CA ARG A 104 -18.17 11.04 -4.54
C ARG A 104 -18.71 10.84 -3.13
N ALA A 105 -19.32 9.69 -2.85
CA ALA A 105 -19.88 9.38 -1.54
C ALA A 105 -18.80 9.22 -0.45
N LEU A 106 -17.57 8.82 -0.81
CA LEU A 106 -16.43 8.72 0.11
C LEU A 106 -15.72 10.07 0.37
N ARG A 107 -16.07 11.15 -0.35
CA ARG A 107 -15.43 12.47 -0.19
C ARG A 107 -15.42 12.98 1.25
N PRO A 108 -16.53 12.94 2.00
CA PRO A 108 -16.54 13.44 3.37
C PRO A 108 -15.63 12.64 4.30
N ALA A 109 -15.44 11.33 4.03
CA ALA A 109 -14.55 10.48 4.80
C ALA A 109 -13.07 10.84 4.55
N TYR A 110 -12.71 11.04 3.28
CA TYR A 110 -11.39 11.55 2.90
C TYR A 110 -11.09 12.90 3.55
N GLU A 111 -12.02 13.87 3.46
CA GLU A 111 -11.84 15.22 4.02
C GLU A 111 -11.66 15.20 5.54
N ARG A 112 -12.40 14.35 6.26
CA ARG A 112 -12.19 14.14 7.71
C ARG A 112 -10.79 13.61 8.03
N THR A 113 -10.29 12.65 7.24
CA THR A 113 -8.92 12.14 7.40
C THR A 113 -7.89 13.23 7.16
N LEU A 114 -8.05 14.01 6.09
CA LEU A 114 -7.15 15.11 5.75
C LEU A 114 -7.14 16.17 6.86
N ALA A 115 -8.31 16.61 7.33
CA ALA A 115 -8.42 17.58 8.42
C ALA A 115 -7.75 17.09 9.72
N ARG A 116 -7.88 15.79 10.03
CA ARG A 116 -7.24 15.17 11.21
C ARG A 116 -5.72 15.06 11.07
N ARG A 117 -5.21 14.69 9.89
CA ARG A 117 -3.78 14.44 9.67
C ARG A 117 -2.99 15.69 9.31
N GLY A 118 -3.63 16.69 8.70
CA GLY A 118 -3.00 17.89 8.14
C GLY A 118 -2.18 17.64 6.87
N VAL A 119 -2.07 16.38 6.41
CA VAL A 119 -1.33 15.97 5.22
C VAL A 119 -2.09 14.87 4.46
N THR A 120 -1.88 14.80 3.15
CA THR A 120 -2.45 13.76 2.27
C THR A 120 -1.38 13.17 1.35
N SER A 121 -1.55 11.90 1.01
CA SER A 121 -0.78 11.18 -0.01
C SER A 121 -1.37 11.34 -1.42
N VAL A 122 -2.56 11.96 -1.56
CA VAL A 122 -3.19 12.28 -2.84
C VAL A 122 -2.60 13.58 -3.39
N GLY A 123 -2.46 13.69 -4.71
CA GLY A 123 -1.99 14.92 -5.37
C GLY A 123 -0.67 14.74 -6.12
N ARG A 124 -0.24 13.50 -6.39
CA ARG A 124 0.98 13.24 -7.15
C ARG A 124 0.80 13.55 -8.63
N ALA A 125 -0.37 13.26 -9.18
CA ALA A 125 -0.77 13.46 -10.56
C ALA A 125 -2.15 14.11 -10.68
N ILE A 126 -3.10 13.77 -9.79
CA ILE A 126 -4.44 14.34 -9.75
C ILE A 126 -4.82 14.76 -8.33
N SER A 127 -5.63 15.81 -8.22
CA SER A 127 -6.20 16.22 -6.94
C SER A 127 -7.30 15.26 -6.48
N ALA A 128 -7.67 15.36 -5.20
CA ALA A 128 -8.75 14.55 -4.66
C ALA A 128 -10.06 14.81 -5.43
N GLU A 129 -10.35 16.05 -5.81
CA GLU A 129 -11.53 16.48 -6.57
C GLU A 129 -11.62 15.83 -7.96
N GLN A 130 -10.47 15.52 -8.56
CA GLN A 130 -10.37 14.91 -9.89
C GLN A 130 -10.54 13.38 -9.86
N VAL A 131 -10.54 12.75 -8.69
CA VAL A 131 -10.66 11.28 -8.55
C VAL A 131 -11.91 10.71 -9.24
N PRO A 132 -13.14 11.27 -9.07
CA PRO A 132 -14.31 10.76 -9.76
C PRO A 132 -14.19 10.82 -11.29
N ASP A 133 -13.62 11.90 -11.85
CA ASP A 133 -13.44 12.03 -13.29
C ASP A 133 -12.41 11.04 -13.83
N ALA A 134 -11.32 10.80 -13.09
CA ALA A 134 -10.35 9.78 -13.41
C ALA A 134 -10.96 8.36 -13.38
N LEU A 135 -11.88 8.09 -12.45
CA LEU A 135 -12.63 6.83 -12.42
C LEU A 135 -13.61 6.70 -13.58
N ALA A 136 -14.20 7.80 -14.05
CA ALA A 136 -15.01 7.80 -15.27
C ALA A 136 -14.17 7.46 -16.51
N VAL A 137 -12.93 7.96 -16.60
CA VAL A 137 -11.97 7.57 -17.65
C VAL A 137 -11.68 6.08 -17.58
N LEU A 138 -11.33 5.55 -16.40
CA LEU A 138 -11.07 4.13 -16.20
C LEU A 138 -12.29 3.26 -16.55
N ALA A 139 -13.50 3.70 -16.20
CA ALA A 139 -14.73 3.00 -16.55
C ALA A 139 -14.94 2.93 -18.07
N ARG A 140 -14.64 4.00 -18.82
CA ARG A 140 -14.66 3.98 -20.29
C ARG A 140 -13.65 3.00 -20.87
N VAL A 141 -12.43 2.96 -20.32
CA VAL A 141 -11.40 1.99 -20.74
C VAL A 141 -11.86 0.58 -20.42
N ALA A 142 -12.39 0.32 -19.24
CA ALA A 142 -12.95 -0.99 -18.86
C ALA A 142 -14.09 -1.44 -19.79
N ALA A 143 -14.86 -0.49 -20.34
CA ALA A 143 -15.90 -0.75 -21.34
C ALA A 143 -15.37 -0.92 -22.78
N GLY A 144 -14.06 -0.82 -23.00
CA GLY A 144 -13.41 -1.10 -24.28
C GLY A 144 -12.89 0.11 -25.04
N ALA A 145 -13.01 1.33 -24.52
CA ALA A 145 -12.44 2.52 -25.16
C ALA A 145 -10.90 2.42 -25.27
N ASP A 146 -10.33 3.04 -26.30
CA ASP A 146 -8.87 3.12 -26.46
C ASP A 146 -8.27 3.94 -25.32
N TRP A 147 -7.40 3.32 -24.53
CA TRP A 147 -6.80 3.95 -23.35
C TRP A 147 -5.97 5.20 -23.68
N LYS A 148 -5.43 5.30 -24.91
CA LYS A 148 -4.66 6.46 -25.35
C LYS A 148 -5.53 7.69 -25.58
N THR A 149 -6.81 7.50 -25.87
CA THR A 149 -7.77 8.57 -26.18
C THR A 149 -8.90 8.68 -25.15
N ALA A 150 -8.91 7.82 -24.13
CA ALA A 150 -9.93 7.77 -23.08
C ALA A 150 -9.99 9.04 -22.19
N GLY A 151 -8.99 9.92 -22.28
CA GLY A 151 -9.00 11.23 -21.61
C GLY A 151 -8.31 11.23 -20.25
N PHE A 152 -7.25 10.44 -20.06
CA PHE A 152 -6.40 10.60 -18.89
C PHE A 152 -5.75 12.00 -18.88
N VAL A 153 -5.93 12.72 -17.78
CA VAL A 153 -5.34 14.06 -17.59
C VAL A 153 -3.85 14.01 -17.20
N ALA A 154 -3.40 12.86 -16.71
CA ALA A 154 -2.03 12.60 -16.28
C ALA A 154 -1.62 11.15 -16.59
N ASP A 155 -0.40 10.76 -16.23
CA ASP A 155 0.07 9.39 -16.41
C ASP A 155 -0.88 8.36 -15.72
N PRO A 156 -1.28 7.27 -16.41
CA PRO A 156 -2.23 6.30 -15.85
C PRO A 156 -1.75 5.62 -14.57
N VAL A 157 -0.45 5.36 -14.44
CA VAL A 157 0.10 4.71 -13.25
C VAL A 157 0.01 5.65 -12.06
N GLN A 158 0.43 6.92 -12.23
CA GLN A 158 0.35 7.93 -11.18
C GLN A 158 -1.10 8.26 -10.80
N THR A 159 -1.99 8.35 -11.79
CA THR A 159 -3.43 8.51 -11.57
C THR A 159 -4.00 7.40 -10.69
N CYS A 160 -3.66 6.15 -10.99
CA CYS A 160 -4.11 5.00 -10.19
C CYS A 160 -3.50 4.98 -8.78
N HIS A 161 -2.31 5.54 -8.60
CA HIS A 161 -1.74 5.74 -7.25
C HIS A 161 -2.58 6.73 -6.43
N ASP A 162 -2.91 7.90 -6.98
CA ASP A 162 -3.74 8.89 -6.28
C ASP A 162 -5.15 8.34 -5.97
N ILE A 163 -5.76 7.57 -6.88
CA ILE A 163 -7.04 6.91 -6.64
C ILE A 163 -6.94 5.95 -5.45
N ARG A 164 -5.92 5.09 -5.39
CA ARG A 164 -5.74 4.18 -4.24
C ARG A 164 -5.53 4.97 -2.94
N SER A 165 -4.66 5.96 -2.95
CA SER A 165 -4.39 6.78 -1.77
C SER A 165 -5.63 7.51 -1.27
N TYR A 166 -6.50 7.96 -2.17
CA TYR A 166 -7.80 8.55 -1.82
C TYR A 166 -8.68 7.56 -1.05
N TYR A 167 -8.80 6.33 -1.53
CA TYR A 167 -9.58 5.27 -0.87
C TYR A 167 -8.95 4.81 0.45
N GLU A 168 -7.63 4.67 0.51
CA GLU A 168 -6.90 4.29 1.72
C GLU A 168 -7.06 5.34 2.84
N GLU A 169 -7.03 6.63 2.48
CA GLU A 169 -7.24 7.72 3.41
C GLU A 169 -8.70 7.83 3.84
N ALA A 170 -9.65 7.62 2.93
CA ALA A 170 -11.08 7.55 3.28
C ALA A 170 -11.35 6.41 4.28
N ALA A 171 -10.85 5.20 3.99
CA ALA A 171 -10.98 4.03 4.85
C ALA A 171 -10.43 4.26 6.27
N SER A 172 -9.33 5.02 6.39
CA SER A 172 -8.71 5.33 7.68
C SER A 172 -9.58 6.19 8.63
N SER A 173 -10.67 6.80 8.15
CA SER A 173 -11.67 7.46 9.01
C SER A 173 -12.88 6.60 9.32
N LEU A 174 -13.03 5.45 8.64
CA LEU A 174 -14.19 4.56 8.75
C LEU A 174 -13.96 3.41 9.74
N VAL A 175 -12.75 3.32 10.32
CA VAL A 175 -12.36 2.23 11.20
C VAL A 175 -11.77 2.75 12.49
N ASP A 176 -12.17 2.11 13.59
CA ASP A 176 -11.73 2.48 14.94
C ASP A 176 -10.33 1.95 15.27
N VAL A 177 -9.91 0.87 14.60
CA VAL A 177 -8.62 0.20 14.83
C VAL A 177 -7.80 0.22 13.55
N ALA A 178 -6.49 0.44 13.70
CA ALA A 178 -5.55 0.43 12.58
C ALA A 178 -5.60 -0.94 11.85
N PRO A 179 -5.86 -0.96 10.52
CA PRO A 179 -5.99 -2.18 9.77
C PRO A 179 -4.73 -3.07 9.82
N GLY A 180 -4.95 -4.37 9.66
CA GLY A 180 -3.89 -5.33 9.40
C GLY A 180 -3.11 -4.98 8.12
N PRO A 181 -1.85 -5.41 8.00
CA PRO A 181 -1.09 -5.19 6.77
C PRO A 181 -1.80 -5.78 5.55
N GLY A 182 -1.89 -5.01 4.46
CA GLY A 182 -2.57 -5.43 3.24
C GLY A 182 -4.10 -5.42 3.30
N HIS A 183 -4.74 -5.19 4.45
CA HIS A 183 -6.20 -5.26 4.56
C HIS A 183 -6.91 -4.13 3.81
N VAL A 184 -6.33 -2.92 3.80
CA VAL A 184 -6.88 -1.79 3.04
C VAL A 184 -6.77 -2.04 1.54
N GLU A 185 -5.69 -2.69 1.10
CA GLU A 185 -5.48 -3.04 -0.30
C GLU A 185 -6.45 -4.14 -0.76
N ALA A 186 -6.65 -5.17 0.06
CA ALA A 186 -7.64 -6.21 -0.17
C ALA A 186 -9.06 -5.61 -0.23
N TRP A 187 -9.41 -4.77 0.75
CA TRP A 187 -10.69 -4.05 0.74
C TRP A 187 -10.88 -3.20 -0.52
N PHE A 188 -9.89 -2.40 -0.89
CA PHE A 188 -9.95 -1.60 -2.12
C PHE A 188 -10.20 -2.49 -3.33
N SER A 189 -9.41 -3.56 -3.49
CA SER A 189 -9.42 -4.39 -4.70
C SER A 189 -10.66 -5.29 -4.81
N GLU A 190 -11.12 -5.84 -3.68
CA GLU A 190 -12.16 -6.88 -3.62
C GLU A 190 -13.55 -6.31 -3.34
N GLN A 191 -13.66 -5.23 -2.57
CA GLN A 191 -14.95 -4.72 -2.09
C GLN A 191 -15.41 -3.46 -2.83
N THR A 192 -14.50 -2.60 -3.29
CA THR A 192 -14.86 -1.31 -3.89
C THR A 192 -15.18 -1.40 -5.38
N ALA A 193 -16.11 -0.57 -5.85
CA ALA A 193 -16.40 -0.40 -7.27
C ALA A 193 -15.22 0.20 -8.03
N ALA A 194 -14.47 1.12 -7.41
CA ALA A 194 -13.25 1.67 -7.99
C ALA A 194 -12.16 0.61 -8.22
N GLY A 195 -11.93 -0.28 -7.25
CA GLY A 195 -10.96 -1.38 -7.38
C GLY A 195 -11.32 -2.30 -8.53
N ARG A 196 -12.59 -2.72 -8.62
CA ARG A 196 -13.10 -3.53 -9.75
C ARG A 196 -12.91 -2.81 -11.09
N THR A 197 -13.26 -1.52 -11.16
CA THR A 197 -13.15 -0.70 -12.38
C THR A 197 -11.70 -0.57 -12.83
N LEU A 198 -10.78 -0.32 -11.90
CA LEU A 198 -9.35 -0.21 -12.18
C LEU A 198 -8.77 -1.54 -12.68
N LEU A 199 -9.11 -2.67 -12.05
CA LEU A 199 -8.66 -4.00 -12.48
C LEU A 199 -9.20 -4.37 -13.87
N ALA A 200 -10.45 -4.01 -14.18
CA ALA A 200 -11.03 -4.20 -15.50
C ALA A 200 -10.35 -3.31 -16.57
N ALA A 201 -10.11 -2.04 -16.26
CA ALA A 201 -9.36 -1.14 -17.15
C ALA A 201 -7.93 -1.66 -17.40
N ARG A 202 -7.27 -2.20 -16.38
CA ARG A 202 -5.96 -2.86 -16.50
C ARG A 202 -5.99 -4.02 -17.48
N ALA A 203 -7.01 -4.89 -17.38
CA ALA A 203 -7.17 -6.01 -18.28
C ALA A 203 -7.32 -5.53 -19.73
N GLN A 204 -8.18 -4.53 -19.95
CA GLN A 204 -8.38 -3.96 -21.28
C GLN A 204 -7.12 -3.31 -21.85
N MET A 205 -6.36 -2.57 -21.04
CA MET A 205 -5.10 -1.97 -21.47
C MET A 205 -4.06 -3.03 -21.86
N ARG A 206 -4.02 -4.16 -21.15
CA ARG A 206 -3.17 -5.30 -21.54
C ARG A 206 -3.58 -5.85 -22.90
N GLU A 207 -4.88 -6.03 -23.14
CA GLU A 207 -5.40 -6.54 -24.42
C GLU A 207 -5.14 -5.59 -25.58
N GLN A 208 -5.21 -4.28 -25.35
CA GLN A 208 -4.87 -3.23 -26.32
C GLN A 208 -3.36 -3.06 -26.55
N GLY A 209 -2.51 -3.90 -25.93
CA GLY A 209 -1.05 -3.86 -26.13
C GLY A 209 -0.36 -2.69 -25.44
N ALA A 210 -0.89 -2.19 -24.32
CA ALA A 210 -0.19 -1.20 -23.52
C ALA A 210 1.16 -1.76 -23.02
N PRO A 211 2.21 -0.92 -22.88
CA PRO A 211 3.48 -1.33 -22.32
C PRO A 211 3.32 -2.02 -20.96
N THR A 212 4.08 -3.09 -20.72
CA THR A 212 4.01 -3.89 -19.48
C THR A 212 4.07 -3.03 -18.23
N LEU A 213 4.96 -2.04 -18.19
CA LEU A 213 5.11 -1.16 -17.03
C LEU A 213 3.84 -0.34 -16.74
N ILE A 214 3.02 -0.02 -17.74
CA ILE A 214 1.81 0.78 -17.52
C ILE A 214 0.72 -0.09 -16.87
N TRP A 215 0.34 -1.18 -17.53
CA TRP A 215 -0.75 -2.02 -16.99
C TRP A 215 -0.32 -2.82 -15.75
N LEU A 216 0.97 -3.14 -15.59
CA LEU A 216 1.45 -3.85 -14.41
C LEU A 216 1.47 -2.96 -13.16
N TYR A 217 1.88 -1.69 -13.26
CA TYR A 217 2.03 -0.82 -12.09
C TYR A 217 0.78 0.01 -11.77
N MET A 218 -0.21 0.07 -12.67
CA MET A 218 -1.47 0.73 -12.36
C MET A 218 -2.29 0.01 -11.29
N ALA A 219 -2.09 -1.29 -11.08
CA ALA A 219 -2.68 -2.04 -9.96
C ALA A 219 -1.61 -2.92 -9.34
N ARG A 220 -1.56 -3.03 -8.01
CA ARG A 220 -0.62 -3.97 -7.39
C ARG A 220 -0.99 -5.41 -7.77
N ALA A 221 0.02 -6.28 -7.80
CA ALA A 221 -0.21 -7.70 -7.99
C ALA A 221 -0.92 -8.25 -6.74
N THR A 222 -2.20 -8.59 -6.87
CA THR A 222 -2.93 -9.41 -5.91
C THR A 222 -2.38 -10.83 -5.99
N ARG A 223 -2.01 -11.41 -4.85
CA ARG A 223 -1.49 -12.79 -4.75
C ARG A 223 -2.59 -13.81 -4.99
#